data_AF-A0A328SQ24-F1
#
_entry.id   AF-A0A328SQ24-F1
#
_cell.length_a   1.000
_cell.length_b   1.000
_cell.length_c   1.000
_cell.angle_alpha   90.00
_cell.angle_beta   90.00
_cell.angle_gamma   90.00
#
_symmetry.space_group_name_H-M   'P 1'
#
loop_
_entity.id
_entity.type
_entity.pdbx_description
1 polymer ?
#
loop_
_entity_poly.entity_id
_entity_poly.type
_entity_poly.pdbx_seq_one_letter_code
_entity_poly.pdbx_strand_id
1 'polypeptide(L)' 'IRTALQQLEEAGFVEKTEEGRTVSPAGQSYLDKKAAEIIKDIPELSKY' A
#
# COMPACT_ATOMS: atom_id res chain seq x y z
N ILE A 1 -13.21 -9.39 -6.21
CA ILE A 1 -12.48 -8.10 -6.42
C ILE A 1 -13.31 -6.89 -5.98
N ARG A 2 -14.58 -6.74 -6.40
CA ARG A 2 -15.43 -5.58 -6.04
C ARG A 2 -15.48 -5.27 -4.54
N THR A 3 -15.83 -6.26 -3.71
CA THR A 3 -15.94 -6.07 -2.25
C THR A 3 -14.62 -5.70 -1.59
N ALA A 4 -13.51 -6.32 -2.00
CA ALA A 4 -12.18 -6.02 -1.47
C ALA A 4 -11.77 -4.57 -1.79
N LEU A 5 -12.03 -4.09 -3.01
CA LEU A 5 -11.73 -2.71 -3.39
C LEU A 5 -12.62 -1.70 -2.64
N GLN A 6 -13.88 -2.05 -2.36
CA GLN A 6 -14.76 -1.20 -1.55
C GLN A 6 -14.26 -1.10 -0.11
N GLN A 7 -13.83 -2.20 0.49
CA GLN A 7 -13.26 -2.19 1.84
C GLN A 7 -11.96 -1.38 1.92
N LEU A 8 -11.10 -1.47 0.91
CA LEU A 8 -9.87 -0.68 0.83
C LEU A 8 -10.16 0.82 0.62
N GLU A 9 -11.24 1.15 -0.07
CA GLU A 9 -11.72 2.53 -0.25
C GLU A 9 -12.32 3.08 1.05
N GLU A 10 -13.14 2.31 1.75
CA GLU A 10 -13.70 2.65 3.07
C GLU A 10 -12.61 2.78 4.14
N ALA A 11 -11.56 1.96 4.08
CA ALA A 11 -10.39 2.05 4.94
C ALA A 11 -9.45 3.22 4.58
N GLY A 12 -9.71 3.93 3.48
CA GLY A 12 -8.91 5.07 3.03
C GLY A 12 -7.55 4.68 2.45
N PHE A 13 -7.35 3.44 2.02
CA PHE A 13 -6.09 2.99 1.41
C PHE A 13 -6.08 3.15 -0.11
N VAL A 14 -7.26 3.13 -0.75
CA VAL A 14 -7.43 3.32 -2.20
C VAL A 14 -8.45 4.43 -2.42
N GLU A 15 -8.30 5.19 -3.50
CA GLU A 15 -9.24 6.24 -3.89
C GLU A 15 -9.67 6.06 -5.36
N LYS A 16 -10.88 6.54 -5.69
CA LYS A 16 -11.35 6.57 -7.08
C LYS A 16 -10.81 7.80 -7.80
N THR A 17 -10.39 7.59 -9.02
CA THR A 17 -9.99 8.64 -9.97
C THR A 17 -10.78 8.48 -11.26
N GLU A 18 -10.69 9.46 -12.17
CA GLU A 18 -11.33 9.38 -13.49
C GLU A 18 -10.85 8.16 -14.30
N GLU A 19 -9.59 7.75 -14.10
CA GLU A 19 -8.96 6.61 -14.80
C GLU A 19 -9.17 5.26 -14.09
N GLY A 20 -9.75 5.25 -12.88
CA GLY A 20 -10.00 4.03 -12.14
C GLY A 20 -9.82 4.18 -10.64
N ARG A 21 -8.88 3.42 -10.07
CA ARG A 21 -8.57 3.43 -8.64
C ARG A 21 -7.07 3.50 -8.46
N THR A 22 -6.62 4.40 -7.59
CA THR A 22 -5.20 4.54 -7.25
C THR A 22 -4.99 4.33 -5.75
N VAL A 23 -3.76 3.99 -5.38
CA VAL A 23 -3.38 3.91 -3.96
C VAL A 23 -3.29 5.33 -3.42
N SER A 24 -3.96 5.57 -2.30
CA SER A 24 -3.91 6.86 -1.60
C SER A 24 -2.55 7.07 -0.91
N PRO A 25 -2.21 8.30 -0.48
CA PRO A 25 -1.01 8.54 0.31
C PRO A 25 -0.94 7.69 1.61
N ALA A 26 -2.07 7.45 2.26
CA ALA A 26 -2.15 6.62 3.45
C ALA A 26 -1.90 5.14 3.14
N GLY A 27 -2.46 4.64 2.03
CA GLY A 27 -2.21 3.28 1.54
C GLY A 27 -0.74 3.06 1.18
N GLN A 28 -0.12 4.02 0.50
CA GLN A 28 1.29 3.95 0.16
C GLN A 28 2.17 3.93 1.41
N SER A 29 1.95 4.85 2.35
CA SER A 29 2.70 4.89 3.61
C SER A 29 2.57 3.60 4.42
N TYR A 30 1.38 2.99 4.45
CA TYR A 30 1.16 1.70 5.10
C TYR A 30 2.00 0.58 4.48
N LEU A 31 2.00 0.49 3.14
CA LEU A 31 2.78 -0.51 2.41
C LEU A 31 4.29 -0.28 2.58
N ASP A 32 4.76 0.96 2.49
CA ASP A 32 6.17 1.31 2.67
C ASP A 32 6.66 0.94 4.07
N LYS A 33 5.84 1.22 5.10
CA LYS A 33 6.17 0.83 6.48
C LYS A 33 6.32 -0.68 6.62
N LYS A 34 5.39 -1.45 6.03
CA LYS A 34 5.44 -2.93 6.07
C LYS A 34 6.63 -3.47 5.29
N ALA A 35 6.93 -2.89 4.13
CA ALA A 35 8.12 -3.24 3.36
C ALA A 35 9.41 -2.96 4.16
N ALA A 36 9.51 -1.81 4.82
CA ALA A 36 10.66 -1.47 5.66
C ALA A 36 10.82 -2.40 6.87
N GLU A 37 9.72 -2.91 7.43
CA GLU A 37 9.76 -3.96 8.46
C GLU A 37 10.36 -5.26 7.90
N ILE A 38 9.93 -5.70 6.71
CA ILE A 38 10.41 -6.93 6.06
C ILE A 38 11.88 -6.82 5.64
N ILE A 39 12.32 -5.68 5.10
CA ILE A 39 13.69 -5.48 4.62
C ILE A 39 14.72 -5.64 5.76
N LYS A 40 14.37 -5.29 7.00
CA LYS A 40 15.26 -5.48 8.16
C LYS A 40 15.65 -6.94 8.38
N ASP A 41 14.79 -7.87 7.95
CA ASP A 41 15.02 -9.30 8.08
C ASP A 41 15.78 -9.88 6.87
N ILE A 42 16.17 -9.05 5.89
CA ILE A 42 16.92 -9.43 4.70
C ILE A 42 18.25 -8.65 4.64
N PRO A 43 19.31 -9.14 5.31
CA PRO A 43 20.58 -8.41 5.46
C PRO A 43 21.25 -8.03 4.13
N GLU A 44 21.01 -8.83 3.09
CA GLU A 44 21.57 -8.66 1.74
C GLU A 44 21.06 -7.39 1.04
N LEU A 45 19.87 -6.92 1.41
CA LEU A 45 19.25 -5.73 0.85
C LEU A 45 19.68 -4.43 1.53
N SER A 46 20.47 -4.48 2.62
CA SER A 46 20.92 -3.29 3.36
C SER A 46 21.81 -2.32 2.56
N LYS A 47 22.31 -2.74 1.40
CA LYS A 47 23.17 -1.95 0.51
C LYS A 47 22.38 -1.10 -0.50
N TYR A 48 21.06 -1.28 -0.59
CA TYR A 48 20.17 -0.63 -1.55
C TYR A 48 19.08 0.15 -0.80
#